data_AF-A0A2H3DQM4-F1
#
_entry.id   AF-A0A2H3DQM4-F1
#
_cell.length_a   1.000
_cell.length_b   1.000
_cell.length_c   1.000
_cell.angle_alpha   90.00
_cell.angle_beta   90.00
_cell.angle_gamma   90.00
#
_symmetry.space_group_name_H-M   'P 1'
#
loop_
_entity.id
_entity.type
_entity.pdbx_description
1 polymer ?
#
loop_
_entity_poly.entity_id
_entity_poly.type
_entity_poly.pdbx_seq_one_letter_code
_entity_poly.pdbx_strand_id
1 'polypeptide(L)' 'HTDDAASKETQYLRRRCFNCHTTEPPSWRRSTLNPGKIVCNKCGLYERTHLRPRPLRFDELRA' A
#
# COMPACT_ATOMS: atom_id res chain seq x y z
N HIS A 1 4.17 -23.37 -12.34
CA HIS A 1 5.04 -22.96 -13.45
C HIS A 1 4.91 -21.46 -13.56
N THR A 2 6.01 -20.74 -13.44
CA THR A 2 6.08 -19.27 -13.41
C THR A 2 6.10 -18.75 -14.84
N ASP A 3 5.05 -18.04 -15.24
CA ASP A 3 5.09 -17.26 -16.48
C ASP A 3 5.51 -15.83 -16.15
N ASP A 4 6.83 -15.60 -16.20
CA ASP A 4 7.40 -14.28 -16.43
C ASP A 4 7.26 -13.96 -17.93
N ALA A 5 6.22 -13.22 -18.29
CA ALA A 5 6.08 -12.62 -19.61
C ALA A 5 5.65 -11.16 -19.49
N ALA A 6 6.66 -10.29 -19.51
CA ALA A 6 6.64 -9.02 -20.22
C ALA A 6 5.32 -8.22 -20.17
N SER A 7 5.16 -7.42 -19.13
CA SER A 7 4.56 -6.09 -19.31
C SER A 7 5.55 -5.06 -18.76
N LYS A 8 6.44 -4.61 -19.65
CA LYS A 8 7.09 -3.30 -19.53
C LYS A 8 6.01 -2.22 -19.66
N GLU A 9 5.04 -2.19 -18.76
CA GLU A 9 3.90 -1.28 -18.85
C GLU A 9 4.03 -0.23 -17.76
N THR A 10 4.90 0.74 -18.06
CA THR A 10 5.09 2.02 -17.37
C THR A 10 5.46 1.94 -15.88
N GLN A 11 6.62 2.49 -15.56
CA GLN A 11 7.10 2.75 -14.19
C GLN A 11 6.16 3.68 -13.35
N TYR A 12 5.00 4.04 -13.89
CA TYR A 12 4.04 5.03 -13.39
C TYR A 12 2.61 4.51 -13.26
N LEU A 13 2.37 3.19 -13.30
CA LEU A 13 1.10 2.67 -12.79
C LEU A 13 1.03 3.06 -11.31
N ARG A 14 0.33 4.17 -11.02
CA ARG A 14 0.24 4.81 -9.70
C ARG A 14 -0.20 3.76 -8.68
N ARG A 15 0.78 3.10 -8.06
CA ARG A 15 0.52 2.20 -6.94
C ARG A 15 -0.22 3.02 -5.91
N ARG A 16 -1.37 2.52 -5.46
CA ARG A 16 -2.27 3.18 -4.53
C ARG A 16 -2.35 2.33 -3.28
N CYS A 17 -2.17 2.93 -2.11
CA CYS A 17 -2.33 2.22 -0.84
C CYS A 17 -3.75 1.67 -0.74
N PHE A 18 -3.91 0.38 -0.47
CA PHE A 18 -5.23 -0.25 -0.32
C PHE A 18 -6.06 0.32 0.83
N ASN A 19 -5.40 0.85 1.87
CA ASN A 19 -6.08 1.43 3.03
C ASN A 19 -6.37 2.93 2.84
N CYS A 20 -5.34 3.76 2.65
CA CYS A 20 -5.48 5.23 2.64
C CYS A 20 -5.38 5.88 1.27
N HIS A 21 -5.27 5.10 0.20
CA HIS A 21 -5.21 5.59 -1.18
C HIS A 21 -4.05 6.55 -1.52
N THR A 22 -3.08 6.77 -0.63
CA THR A 22 -1.87 7.53 -0.99
C THR A 22 -1.16 6.88 -2.17
N THR A 23 -0.69 7.72 -3.10
CA THR A 23 0.01 7.29 -4.32
C THR A 23 1.52 7.54 -4.25
N GLU A 24 1.97 8.31 -3.26
CA GLU A 24 3.36 8.76 -3.11
C GLU A 24 3.91 8.46 -1.70
N PRO A 25 3.85 7.20 -1.23
CA PRO A 25 4.40 6.88 0.08
C PRO A 25 5.93 6.78 0.03
N PRO A 26 6.64 7.08 1.14
CA PRO A 26 8.09 6.88 1.25
C PRO A 26 8.53 5.43 1.02
N SER A 27 7.66 4.46 1.34
CA SER A 27 7.86 3.06 1.01
C SER A 27 6.53 2.29 0.97
N TRP A 28 6.52 1.24 0.16
CA TRP A 28 5.41 0.30 0.01
C TRP A 28 5.62 -0.94 0.90
N ARG A 29 4.54 -1.46 1.46
CA ARG A 29 4.51 -2.71 2.25
C ARG A 29 3.43 -3.63 1.71
N ARG A 30 3.57 -4.93 1.95
CA ARG A 30 2.47 -5.90 1.80
C ARG A 30 1.56 -5.79 3.02
N SER A 31 0.24 -5.83 2.80
CA SER A 31 -0.72 -5.85 3.91
C SER A 31 -0.64 -7.18 4.65
N THR A 32 -0.66 -7.12 5.98
CA THR A 32 -0.72 -8.31 6.83
C THR A 32 -2.16 -8.78 7.04
N LEU A 33 -3.13 -7.89 6.82
CA LEU A 33 -4.56 -8.17 6.95
C LEU A 33 -5.21 -8.61 5.64
N ASN A 34 -4.68 -8.15 4.50
CA ASN A 34 -5.22 -8.44 3.18
C ASN A 34 -4.12 -9.03 2.27
N PRO A 35 -3.97 -10.35 2.23
CA PRO A 35 -2.97 -11.01 1.37
C PRO A 35 -3.08 -10.54 -0.09
N GLY A 36 -1.93 -10.26 -0.72
CA GLY A 36 -1.85 -9.76 -2.09
C GLY A 36 -2.16 -8.26 -2.25
N LYS A 37 -2.59 -7.55 -1.19
CA LYS A 37 -2.74 -6.08 -1.24
C LYS A 37 -1.47 -5.36 -0.82
N ILE A 38 -1.25 -4.20 -1.44
CA ILE A 38 -0.17 -3.28 -1.09
C ILE A 38 -0.71 -2.11 -0.27
N VAL A 39 0.05 -1.68 0.73
CA VAL A 39 -0.27 -0.55 1.60
C VAL A 39 0.95 0.36 1.72
N CYS A 40 0.73 1.62 2.09
CA CYS A 40 1.84 2.52 2.39
C CYS A 40 2.53 2.12 3.70
N ASN A 41 3.72 2.67 3.93
CA ASN A 41 4.49 2.44 5.16
C ASN A 41 3.66 2.66 6.43
N LYS A 42 2.93 3.78 6.53
CA LYS A 42 2.15 4.13 7.73
C LYS A 42 1.01 3.15 7.98
N CYS A 43 0.31 2.73 6.93
CA CYS A 43 -0.78 1.74 7.04
C CYS A 43 -0.24 0.36 7.40
N GLY A 44 0.82 -0.12 6.73
CA GLY A 44 1.41 -1.42 7.03
C GLY A 44 2.02 -1.51 8.43
N LEU A 45 2.63 -0.43 8.93
CA LEU A 45 3.10 -0.36 10.32
C LEU A 45 1.94 -0.42 11.30
N TYR A 46 0.84 0.30 11.03
CA TYR A 46 -0.33 0.29 11.88
C TYR A 46 -1.00 -1.09 11.92
N GLU A 47 -1.16 -1.77 10.78
CA GLU A 47 -1.68 -3.13 10.71
C GLU A 47 -0.86 -4.09 11.57
N ARG A 48 0.48 -4.01 11.51
CA ARG A 48 1.36 -4.87 12.30
C ARG A 48 1.26 -4.62 13.81
N THR A 49 1.11 -3.36 14.23
CA THR A 49 1.08 -3.01 15.65
C THR A 49 -0.31 -3.18 16.28
N HIS A 50 -1.38 -2.90 15.53
CA HIS A 50 -2.74 -2.85 16.07
C HIS A 50 -3.65 -3.98 15.56
N LEU A 51 -3.13 -4.83 14.65
CA LEU A 51 -3.86 -5.95 14.03
C LEU A 51 -5.19 -5.52 13.38
N ARG A 52 -5.30 -4.26 12.97
CA ARG A 52 -6.51 -3.66 12.38
C ARG A 52 -6.13 -2.58 11.35
N PRO A 53 -6.99 -2.27 10.38
CA PRO A 53 -6.70 -1.24 9.37
C PRO A 53 -6.55 0.14 10.01
N ARG A 54 -5.68 0.97 9.42
CA ARG A 54 -5.47 2.34 9.90
C ARG A 54 -6.73 3.19 9.67
N PRO A 55 -7.22 3.94 10.68
CA PRO A 55 -8.31 4.87 10.49
C PRO A 55 -7.87 6.06 9.63
N LEU A 56 -8.69 6.41 8.63
CA LEU A 56 -8.35 7.39 7.59
C LEU A 56 -8.50 8.86 8.02
N ARG A 57 -9.22 9.14 9.11
CA ARG A 57 -9.58 10.50 9.53
C ARG A 57 -8.41 11.41 9.93
N PHE A 58 -7.16 10.93 9.89
CA PHE A 58 -5.98 11.69 10.37
C PHE A 58 -4.95 12.01 9.29
N ASP A 59 -5.15 11.63 8.01
CA ASP A 59 -4.12 11.77 6.96
C ASP A 59 -4.32 12.97 6.02
N GLU A 60 -5.43 13.72 6.12
CA GLU A 60 -5.66 14.91 5.27
C GLU A 60 -4.76 16.12 5.63
N LEU A 61 -3.96 16.04 6.69
CA LEU A 61 -3.11 17.15 7.16
C LEU A 61 -1.70 17.19 6.53
N ARG A 62 -1.39 16.33 5.55
CA ARG A 62 -0.06 16.31 4.92
C ARG A 62 -0.14 15.94 3.45
N ALA A 63 -0.84 16.77 2.67
CA ALA A 63 -0.55 16.97 1.26
C ALA A 63 0.46 18.12 1.14
#